data_AF-A0A8T4Y7S3-F1
#
_entry.id   AF-A0A8T4Y7S3-F1
#
_cell.length_a   1.000
_cell.length_b   1.000
_cell.length_c   1.000
_cell.angle_alpha   90.00
_cell.angle_beta   90.00
_cell.angle_gamma   90.00
#
_symmetry.space_group_name_H-M   'P 1'
#
loop_
_entity.id
_entity.type
_entity.pdbx_description
1 polymer ?
#
loop_
_entity_poly.entity_id
_entity_poly.type
_entity_poly.pdbx_seq_one_letter_code
_entity_poly.pdbx_strand_id
1 'polypeptide(L)'
;MTEGETETSQTIEPQAIITATPIEDKASKGETAIERLKGIQENVGQMFELAKEEGTLVNEFFNTLATVLKPFCEVLEVAVSSLPKIYQTRAIKAFLDRHGRLILVNKNGEVETLDLTEQRNHDVVVAIVDDVVAKLETLLNAQRSKVEKRVKFLTSVTKELQKIAKVFAEI
;
A
#
# COMPACT_ATOMS: atom_id res chain seq x y z
N MET A 1 -72.07 29.76 -57.12
CA MET A 1 -71.99 28.93 -58.34
C MET A 1 -71.19 29.69 -59.37
N THR A 2 -69.91 29.32 -59.54
CA THR A 2 -69.26 28.99 -60.81
C THR A 2 -67.83 28.54 -60.49
N GLU A 3 -67.56 27.29 -60.84
CA GLU A 3 -66.29 26.57 -60.82
C GLU A 3 -65.37 27.08 -61.96
N GLY A 4 -64.09 26.71 -61.91
CA GLY A 4 -63.22 26.76 -63.08
C GLY A 4 -61.72 26.79 -62.76
N GLU A 5 -61.14 25.60 -62.67
CA GLU A 5 -59.71 25.29 -62.54
C GLU A 5 -58.86 25.80 -63.71
N THR A 6 -57.55 26.01 -63.50
CA THR A 6 -56.49 25.27 -64.23
C THR A 6 -55.09 25.65 -63.74
N GLU A 7 -54.34 24.62 -63.33
CA GLU A 7 -52.90 24.64 -63.15
C GLU A 7 -52.18 24.70 -64.50
N THR A 8 -50.99 25.31 -64.54
CA THR A 8 -49.87 24.84 -65.39
C THR A 8 -48.55 25.24 -64.74
N SER A 9 -47.78 24.24 -64.33
CA SER A 9 -46.36 24.36 -63.99
C SER A 9 -45.52 24.44 -65.27
N GLN A 10 -44.43 25.21 -65.27
CA GLN A 10 -43.10 24.71 -65.64
C GLN A 10 -41.95 25.74 -65.43
N THR A 11 -40.97 25.28 -64.64
CA THR A 11 -39.51 25.35 -64.89
C THR A 11 -38.79 26.70 -64.77
N ILE A 12 -38.16 26.90 -63.60
CA ILE A 12 -36.94 27.73 -63.46
C ILE A 12 -35.97 27.03 -62.49
N GLU A 13 -34.80 26.65 -62.99
CA GLU A 13 -33.57 26.44 -62.20
C GLU A 13 -32.39 27.02 -63.01
N PRO A 14 -31.24 27.37 -62.41
CA PRO A 14 -30.99 27.78 -61.02
C PRO A 14 -30.03 28.98 -60.93
N GLN A 15 -30.11 29.81 -59.88
CA GLN A 15 -28.91 30.47 -59.34
C GLN A 15 -29.02 30.54 -57.81
N ALA A 16 -28.54 29.48 -57.16
CA ALA A 16 -28.22 29.53 -55.74
C ALA A 16 -26.94 30.36 -55.56
N ILE A 17 -27.08 31.54 -54.95
CA ILE A 17 -25.93 32.25 -54.40
C ILE A 17 -25.50 31.48 -53.15
N ILE A 18 -24.49 30.62 -53.28
CA ILE A 18 -23.82 30.01 -52.13
C ILE A 18 -22.91 31.07 -51.54
N THR A 19 -23.40 31.82 -50.55
CA THR A 19 -22.51 32.52 -49.62
C THR A 19 -21.88 31.46 -48.73
N ALA A 20 -20.64 31.08 -49.04
CA ALA A 20 -19.85 30.19 -48.19
C ALA A 20 -19.50 30.93 -46.89
N THR A 21 -20.35 30.79 -45.87
CA THR A 21 -19.98 31.08 -44.49
C THR A 21 -18.98 30.01 -44.04
N PRO A 22 -17.83 30.35 -43.44
CA PRO A 22 -16.87 29.37 -42.96
C PRO A 22 -17.53 28.41 -41.95
N ILE A 23 -17.36 27.11 -42.16
CA ILE A 23 -17.65 26.10 -41.14
C ILE A 23 -16.61 26.30 -40.03
N GLU A 24 -16.96 27.09 -39.02
CA GLU A 24 -16.25 27.08 -37.74
C GLU A 24 -16.43 25.69 -37.07
N ASP A 25 -15.43 24.85 -37.30
CA ASP A 25 -14.69 24.13 -36.28
C ASP A 25 -15.48 23.38 -35.19
N LYS A 26 -16.18 22.32 -35.61
CA LYS A 26 -16.64 21.24 -34.70
C LYS A 26 -15.64 20.08 -34.61
N ALA A 27 -14.60 20.05 -35.43
CA ALA A 27 -13.59 18.98 -35.45
C ALA A 27 -12.60 19.10 -34.27
N SER A 28 -12.19 20.33 -33.91
CA SER A 28 -11.21 20.61 -32.85
C SER A 28 -11.65 20.15 -31.43
N LYS A 29 -12.94 20.23 -31.09
CA LYS A 29 -13.43 19.82 -29.74
C LYS A 29 -13.50 18.30 -29.54
N GLY A 30 -13.67 17.53 -30.61
CA GLY A 30 -13.72 16.07 -30.54
C GLY A 30 -12.32 15.44 -30.44
N GLU A 31 -11.37 15.97 -31.21
CA GLU A 31 -9.98 15.51 -31.19
C GLU A 31 -9.33 15.72 -29.82
N THR A 32 -9.57 16.87 -29.18
CA THR A 32 -9.09 17.17 -27.82
C THR A 32 -9.69 16.26 -26.74
N ALA A 33 -10.93 15.78 -26.91
CA ALA A 33 -11.52 14.80 -26.00
C ALA A 33 -10.89 13.41 -26.17
N ILE A 34 -10.60 12.99 -27.41
CA ILE A 34 -9.95 11.72 -27.72
C ILE A 34 -8.52 11.69 -27.16
N GLU A 35 -7.76 12.78 -27.32
CA GLU A 35 -6.40 12.88 -26.75
C GLU A 35 -6.42 12.79 -25.22
N ARG A 36 -7.37 13.44 -24.54
CA ARG A 36 -7.54 13.32 -23.08
C ARG A 36 -7.86 11.89 -22.66
N LEU A 37 -8.72 11.19 -23.41
CA LEU A 37 -9.06 9.79 -23.12
C LEU A 37 -7.85 8.86 -23.30
N LYS A 38 -7.01 9.09 -24.31
CA LYS A 38 -5.73 8.36 -24.48
C LYS A 38 -4.80 8.60 -23.30
N GLY A 39 -4.66 9.85 -22.84
CA GLY A 39 -3.87 10.17 -21.65
C GLY A 39 -4.43 9.53 -20.38
N ILE A 40 -5.75 9.49 -20.20
CA ILE A 40 -6.39 8.77 -19.08
C ILE A 40 -6.08 7.28 -19.17
N GLN A 41 -6.20 6.67 -20.35
CA GLN A 41 -5.90 5.25 -20.54
C GLN A 41 -4.45 4.92 -20.20
N GLU A 42 -3.50 5.76 -20.62
CA GLU A 42 -2.08 5.62 -20.27
C GLU A 42 -1.85 5.72 -18.76
N ASN A 43 -2.40 6.77 -18.12
CA ASN A 43 -2.28 6.95 -16.68
C ASN A 43 -2.85 5.78 -15.89
N VAL A 44 -4.03 5.27 -16.30
CA VAL A 44 -4.64 4.09 -15.70
C VAL A 44 -3.71 2.88 -15.85
N GLY A 45 -3.11 2.68 -17.03
CA GLY A 45 -2.12 1.62 -17.24
C GLY A 45 -0.92 1.73 -16.29
N GLN A 46 -0.32 2.91 -16.17
CA GLN A 46 0.80 3.16 -15.25
C GLN A 46 0.42 2.92 -13.79
N MET A 47 -0.78 3.37 -13.38
CA MET A 47 -1.29 3.14 -12.02
C MET A 47 -1.44 1.65 -11.70
N PHE A 48 -1.88 0.83 -12.65
CA PHE A 48 -1.98 -0.63 -12.44
C PHE A 48 -0.61 -1.29 -12.27
N GLU A 49 0.41 -0.86 -13.02
CA GLU A 49 1.77 -1.38 -12.85
C GLU A 49 2.34 -0.99 -11.48
N LEU A 50 2.18 0.27 -11.06
CA LEU A 50 2.62 0.74 -9.75
C LEU A 50 1.91 -0.01 -8.61
N ALA A 51 0.59 -0.20 -8.71
CA ALA A 51 -0.20 -0.96 -7.75
C ALA A 51 0.30 -2.42 -7.60
N LYS A 52 0.70 -3.05 -8.70
CA LYS A 52 1.23 -4.41 -8.71
C LYS A 52 2.63 -4.48 -8.09
N GLU A 53 3.48 -3.49 -8.38
CA GLU A 53 4.79 -3.35 -7.78
C GLU A 53 4.68 -3.15 -6.26
N GLU A 54 3.83 -2.23 -5.82
CA GLU A 54 3.52 -1.99 -4.40
C GLU A 54 3.09 -3.28 -3.70
N GLY A 55 2.16 -4.04 -4.29
CA GLY A 55 1.74 -5.33 -3.75
C GLY A 55 2.86 -6.35 -3.62
N THR A 56 3.81 -6.36 -4.55
CA THR A 56 4.99 -7.24 -4.47
C THR A 56 5.90 -6.81 -3.31
N LEU A 57 6.16 -5.50 -3.18
CA LEU A 57 6.98 -4.93 -2.11
C LEU A 57 6.37 -5.17 -0.72
N VAL A 58 5.07 -4.99 -0.56
CA VAL A 58 4.38 -5.25 0.71
C VAL A 58 4.46 -6.73 1.11
N ASN A 59 4.29 -7.64 0.15
CA ASN A 59 4.44 -9.07 0.42
C ASN A 59 5.88 -9.43 0.80
N GLU A 60 6.87 -8.89 0.10
CA GLU A 60 8.28 -9.08 0.43
C GLU A 60 8.63 -8.52 1.81
N PHE A 61 8.09 -7.36 2.15
CA PHE A 61 8.22 -6.74 3.46
C PHE A 61 7.73 -7.68 4.56
N PHE A 62 6.49 -8.21 4.45
CA PHE A 62 5.96 -9.10 5.48
C PHE A 62 6.66 -10.47 5.52
N ASN A 63 7.07 -11.03 4.38
CA ASN A 63 7.88 -12.26 4.35
C ASN A 63 9.23 -12.08 5.07
N THR A 64 9.87 -10.94 4.85
CA THR A 64 11.12 -10.58 5.53
C THR A 64 10.89 -10.33 7.01
N LEU A 65 9.86 -9.53 7.35
CA LEU A 65 9.49 -9.25 8.74
C LEU A 65 9.16 -10.53 9.51
N ALA A 66 8.47 -11.49 8.87
CA ALA A 66 8.17 -12.79 9.47
C ALA A 66 9.43 -13.54 9.88
N THR A 67 10.42 -13.57 8.99
CA THR A 67 11.72 -14.22 9.22
C THR A 67 12.46 -13.55 10.36
N VAL A 68 12.44 -12.21 10.40
CA VAL A 68 13.12 -11.42 11.41
C VAL A 68 12.44 -11.53 12.78
N LEU A 69 11.11 -11.52 12.86
CA LEU A 69 10.36 -11.55 14.13
C LEU A 69 10.24 -12.96 14.74
N LYS A 70 10.36 -14.03 13.93
CA LYS A 70 10.22 -15.44 14.35
C LYS A 70 10.93 -15.80 15.67
N PRO A 71 12.19 -15.39 15.95
CA PRO A 71 12.86 -15.73 17.21
C PRO A 71 12.47 -14.84 18.40
N PHE A 72 11.68 -13.78 18.20
CA PHE A 72 11.39 -12.76 19.23
C PHE A 72 9.95 -12.79 19.71
N CYS A 73 8.99 -12.79 18.79
CA CYS A 73 7.57 -12.68 19.12
C CYS A 73 6.67 -13.16 17.96
N GLU A 74 5.48 -13.65 18.30
CA GLU A 74 4.43 -13.95 17.33
C GLU A 74 3.67 -12.69 16.88
N VAL A 75 3.58 -11.71 17.78
CA VAL A 75 2.83 -10.47 17.61
C VAL A 75 3.64 -9.31 18.18
N LEU A 76 3.64 -8.20 17.46
CA LEU A 76 4.26 -6.94 17.82
C LEU A 76 3.16 -5.91 18.11
N GLU A 77 3.15 -5.32 19.30
CA GLU A 77 2.25 -4.21 19.59
C GLU A 77 2.65 -3.01 18.73
N VAL A 78 1.69 -2.37 18.05
CA VAL A 78 1.88 -1.17 17.23
C VAL A 78 1.27 0.02 17.95
N ALA A 79 1.92 1.17 17.90
CA ALA A 79 1.42 2.38 18.55
C ALA A 79 0.12 2.80 17.87
N VAL A 80 -0.97 2.97 18.63
CA VAL A 80 -2.24 3.44 18.03
C VAL A 80 -2.05 4.81 17.35
N SER A 81 -1.12 5.64 17.84
CA SER A 81 -0.78 6.94 17.24
C SER A 81 -0.11 6.85 15.86
N SER A 82 0.46 5.72 15.46
CA SER A 82 1.02 5.54 14.11
C SER A 82 -0.02 5.10 13.08
N LEU A 83 -1.21 4.67 13.52
CA LEU A 83 -2.28 4.26 12.59
C LEU A 83 -2.91 5.46 11.88
N PRO A 84 -3.57 5.27 10.72
CA PRO A 84 -4.40 6.31 10.12
C PRO A 84 -5.50 6.81 11.08
N LYS A 85 -5.86 8.10 10.99
CA LYS A 85 -6.78 8.80 11.92
C LYS A 85 -8.10 8.07 12.16
N ILE A 86 -8.65 7.43 11.12
CA ILE A 86 -9.86 6.59 11.18
C ILE A 86 -9.76 5.55 12.31
N TYR A 87 -8.62 4.87 12.45
CA TYR A 87 -8.42 3.85 13.46
C TYR A 87 -8.09 4.44 14.83
N GLN A 88 -7.33 5.55 14.89
CA GLN A 88 -6.91 6.17 16.16
C GLN A 88 -8.10 6.57 17.06
N THR A 89 -9.21 6.98 16.46
CA THR A 89 -10.39 7.43 17.21
C THR A 89 -11.11 6.29 17.93
N ARG A 90 -11.03 5.06 17.39
CA ARG A 90 -11.77 3.88 17.86
C ARG A 90 -10.90 2.83 18.55
N ALA A 91 -9.64 2.66 18.14
CA ALA A 91 -8.74 1.66 18.69
C ALA A 91 -8.14 2.12 20.03
N ILE A 92 -8.02 1.19 20.98
CA ILE A 92 -7.25 1.35 22.23
C ILE A 92 -5.92 0.63 22.20
N LYS A 93 -5.81 -0.45 21.40
CA LYS A 93 -4.59 -1.22 21.19
C LYS A 93 -4.54 -1.73 19.76
N ALA A 94 -3.33 -1.89 19.25
CA ALA A 94 -3.08 -2.43 17.93
C ALA A 94 -1.92 -3.44 18.00
N PHE A 95 -2.08 -4.54 17.30
CA PHE A 95 -1.15 -5.67 17.34
C PHE A 95 -0.95 -6.17 15.92
N LEU A 96 0.29 -6.09 15.43
CA LEU A 96 0.68 -6.63 14.14
C LEU A 96 1.25 -8.02 14.34
N ASP A 97 0.67 -9.02 13.70
CA ASP A 97 1.29 -10.33 13.65
C ASP A 97 2.37 -10.42 12.56
N ARG A 98 3.18 -11.47 12.64
CA ARG A 98 4.29 -11.68 11.70
C ARG A 98 3.86 -11.95 10.24
N HIS A 99 2.55 -12.15 9.98
CA HIS A 99 2.01 -12.48 8.67
C HIS A 99 1.29 -11.29 8.01
N GLY A 100 1.37 -10.09 8.62
CA GLY A 100 0.74 -8.88 8.08
C GLY A 100 -0.71 -8.69 8.51
N ARG A 101 -1.19 -9.41 9.53
CA ARG A 101 -2.52 -9.17 10.10
C ARG A 101 -2.42 -8.16 11.24
N LEU A 102 -3.14 -7.05 11.09
CA LEU A 102 -3.27 -6.02 12.11
C LEU A 102 -4.56 -6.24 12.90
N ILE A 103 -4.40 -6.56 14.18
CA ILE A 103 -5.48 -6.79 15.12
C ILE A 103 -5.69 -5.49 15.92
N LEU A 104 -6.87 -4.92 15.82
CA LEU A 104 -7.29 -3.72 16.53
C LEU A 104 -8.26 -4.10 17.63
N VAL A 105 -7.96 -3.67 18.86
CA VAL A 105 -8.90 -3.75 19.98
C VAL A 105 -9.55 -2.39 20.11
N ASN A 106 -10.86 -2.32 19.93
CA ASN A 106 -11.62 -1.07 19.92
C ASN A 106 -12.14 -0.71 21.33
N LYS A 107 -12.48 0.57 21.52
CA LYS A 107 -13.03 1.11 22.78
C LYS A 107 -14.32 0.43 23.23
N ASN A 108 -15.11 -0.07 22.28
CA ASN A 108 -16.35 -0.81 22.52
C ASN A 108 -16.12 -2.29 22.88
N GLY A 109 -14.86 -2.74 22.94
CA GLY A 109 -14.51 -4.14 23.21
C GLY A 109 -14.49 -5.05 21.98
N GLU A 110 -14.86 -4.53 20.80
CA GLU A 110 -14.78 -5.29 19.56
C GLU A 110 -13.33 -5.47 19.12
N VAL A 111 -13.06 -6.62 18.49
CA VAL A 111 -11.78 -6.93 17.87
C VAL A 111 -11.96 -6.96 16.37
N GLU A 112 -11.23 -6.09 15.68
CA GLU A 112 -11.19 -6.02 14.22
C GLU A 112 -9.84 -6.57 13.75
N THR A 113 -9.82 -7.31 12.65
CA THR A 113 -8.57 -7.80 12.04
C THR A 113 -8.52 -7.32 10.60
N LEU A 114 -7.43 -6.67 10.23
CA LEU A 114 -7.15 -6.19 8.88
C LEU A 114 -5.99 -7.00 8.31
N ASP A 115 -6.14 -7.50 7.10
CA ASP A 115 -5.04 -8.10 6.36
C ASP A 115 -4.29 -7.01 5.60
N LEU A 116 -3.10 -6.64 6.08
CA LEU A 116 -2.29 -5.59 5.49
C LEU A 116 -1.60 -6.01 4.19
N THR A 117 -1.69 -7.28 3.79
CA THR A 117 -1.23 -7.74 2.47
C THR A 117 -2.21 -7.34 1.37
N GLU A 118 -3.49 -7.10 1.71
CA GLU A 118 -4.50 -6.61 0.78
C GLU A 118 -4.22 -5.18 0.36
N GLN A 119 -4.30 -4.91 -0.94
CA GLN A 119 -3.96 -3.61 -1.55
C GLN A 119 -4.68 -2.41 -0.93
N ARG A 120 -5.94 -2.59 -0.52
CA ARG A 120 -6.74 -1.54 0.12
C ARG A 120 -6.23 -1.08 1.49
N ASN A 121 -5.26 -1.80 2.08
CA ASN A 121 -4.70 -1.54 3.40
C ASN A 121 -3.20 -1.17 3.34
N HIS A 122 -2.62 -0.98 2.13
CA HIS A 122 -1.19 -0.65 1.99
C HIS A 122 -0.83 0.73 2.56
N ASP A 123 -1.78 1.66 2.55
CA ASP A 123 -1.68 2.95 3.25
C ASP A 123 -1.45 2.78 4.77
N VAL A 124 -2.09 1.78 5.39
CA VAL A 124 -1.85 1.42 6.79
C VAL A 124 -0.44 0.87 6.98
N VAL A 125 0.09 0.08 6.04
CA VAL A 125 1.48 -0.43 6.10
C VAL A 125 2.46 0.72 6.14
N VAL A 126 2.31 1.68 5.22
CA VAL A 126 3.17 2.87 5.15
C VAL A 126 3.09 3.68 6.45
N ALA A 127 1.91 3.80 7.05
CA ALA A 127 1.72 4.57 8.28
C ALA A 127 2.42 3.94 9.50
N ILE A 128 2.52 2.60 9.57
CA ILE A 128 3.05 1.91 10.75
C ILE A 128 4.52 1.50 10.63
N VAL A 129 5.11 1.56 9.43
CA VAL A 129 6.44 0.99 9.17
C VAL A 129 7.52 1.55 10.10
N ASP A 130 7.50 2.86 10.36
CA ASP A 130 8.48 3.50 11.24
C ASP A 130 8.40 2.99 12.69
N ASP A 131 7.18 2.81 13.22
CA ASP A 131 6.96 2.26 14.56
C ASP A 131 7.40 0.79 14.64
N VAL A 132 7.11 0.01 13.59
CA VAL A 132 7.52 -1.40 13.49
C VAL A 132 9.05 -1.51 13.47
N VAL A 133 9.74 -0.71 12.67
CA VAL A 133 11.20 -0.71 12.56
C VAL A 133 11.85 -0.29 13.89
N ALA A 134 11.35 0.77 14.54
CA ALA A 134 11.88 1.22 15.83
C ALA A 134 11.74 0.15 16.94
N LYS A 135 10.60 -0.56 16.96
CA LYS A 135 10.39 -1.66 17.92
C LYS A 135 11.26 -2.86 17.62
N LEU A 136 11.46 -3.18 16.34
CA LEU A 136 12.38 -4.22 15.93
C LEU A 136 13.82 -3.91 16.39
N GLU A 137 14.29 -2.68 16.21
CA GLU A 137 15.61 -2.25 16.70
C GLU A 137 15.73 -2.46 18.22
N THR A 138 14.70 -2.08 18.97
CA THR A 138 14.64 -2.28 20.43
C THR A 138 14.75 -3.76 20.81
N LEU A 139 14.01 -4.63 20.11
CA LEU A 139 14.04 -6.09 20.33
C LEU A 139 15.42 -6.68 20.03
N LEU A 140 16.03 -6.29 18.91
CA LEU A 140 17.36 -6.75 18.50
C LEU A 140 18.44 -6.34 19.51
N ASN A 141 18.41 -5.08 19.95
CA ASN A 141 19.34 -4.57 20.95
C ASN A 141 19.19 -5.28 22.30
N ALA A 142 17.95 -5.53 22.74
CA ALA A 142 17.69 -6.29 23.95
C ALA A 142 18.21 -7.73 23.85
N GLN A 143 18.01 -8.39 22.70
CA GLN A 143 18.53 -9.75 22.50
C GLN A 143 20.05 -9.78 22.46
N ARG A 144 20.68 -8.86 21.73
CA ARG A 144 22.13 -8.73 21.70
C ARG A 144 22.71 -8.61 23.11
N SER A 145 22.16 -7.71 23.93
CA SER A 145 22.59 -7.54 25.32
C SER A 145 22.44 -8.82 26.14
N LYS A 146 21.33 -9.56 25.99
CA LYS A 146 21.13 -10.85 26.65
C LYS A 146 22.18 -11.88 26.23
N VAL A 147 22.45 -12.00 24.93
CA VAL A 147 23.47 -12.91 24.38
C VAL A 147 24.85 -12.55 24.93
N GLU A 148 25.23 -11.28 24.89
CA GLU A 148 26.52 -10.80 25.40
C GLU A 148 26.72 -11.14 26.89
N LYS A 149 25.68 -10.95 27.72
CA LYS A 149 25.73 -11.34 29.14
C LYS A 149 25.96 -12.84 29.32
N ARG A 150 25.27 -13.68 28.55
CA ARG A 150 25.46 -15.14 28.58
C ARG A 150 26.87 -15.54 28.15
N VAL A 151 27.39 -14.95 27.07
CA VAL A 151 28.74 -15.23 26.58
C VAL A 151 29.79 -14.86 27.63
N LYS A 152 29.66 -13.68 28.26
CA LYS A 152 30.58 -13.26 29.33
C LYS A 152 30.55 -14.23 30.51
N PHE A 153 29.36 -14.62 30.97
CA PHE A 153 29.22 -15.59 32.06
C PHE A 153 29.87 -16.95 31.72
N LEU A 154 29.52 -17.52 30.57
CA LEU A 154 30.07 -18.81 30.12
C LEU A 154 31.59 -18.75 29.98
N THR A 155 32.13 -17.67 29.43
CA THR A 155 33.59 -17.46 29.33
C THR A 155 34.26 -17.52 30.70
N SER A 156 33.69 -16.86 31.71
CA SER A 156 34.23 -16.89 33.08
C SER A 156 34.18 -18.29 33.68
N VAL A 157 33.05 -18.99 33.56
CA VAL A 157 32.91 -20.37 34.05
C VAL A 157 33.89 -21.32 33.37
N THR A 158 34.01 -21.24 32.04
CA THR A 158 34.96 -22.05 31.27
C THR A 158 36.40 -21.82 31.69
N LYS A 159 36.79 -20.56 31.97
CA LYS A 159 38.14 -20.26 32.46
C LYS A 159 38.42 -20.89 33.82
N GLU A 160 37.49 -20.85 34.76
CA GLU A 160 37.67 -21.49 36.07
C GLU A 160 37.75 -23.01 35.94
N LEU A 161 36.89 -23.63 35.13
CA LEU A 161 36.96 -25.07 34.86
C LEU A 161 38.30 -25.47 34.22
N GLN A 162 38.82 -24.67 33.29
CA GLN A 162 40.13 -24.91 32.68
C GLN A 162 41.27 -24.84 33.70
N LYS A 163 41.20 -23.93 34.68
CA LYS A 163 42.19 -23.88 35.78
C LYS A 163 42.14 -25.15 36.62
N ILE A 164 40.93 -25.58 37.01
CA ILE A 164 40.74 -26.82 37.77
C ILE A 164 41.31 -28.02 36.99
N ALA A 165 40.96 -28.15 35.72
CA ALA A 165 41.43 -29.24 34.87
C ALA A 165 42.96 -29.29 34.76
N LYS A 166 43.64 -28.13 34.70
CA LYS A 166 45.12 -28.07 34.70
C LYS A 166 45.72 -28.61 36.00
N VAL A 167 45.15 -28.24 37.16
CA VAL A 167 45.63 -28.75 38.46
C VAL A 167 45.56 -30.28 38.51
N PHE A 168 44.47 -30.87 38.00
CA PHE A 168 44.33 -32.33 37.95
C PHE A 168 45.28 -33.01 36.95
N ALA A 169 45.75 -32.31 35.91
CA ALA A 169 46.67 -32.88 34.93
C ALA A 169 48.14 -32.90 35.41
N GLU A 170 48.45 -32.24 36.53
CA GLU A 170 49.80 -32.17 37.12
C GLU A 170 50.01 -33.17 38.27
N ILE A 171 48.99 -33.98 38.59
CA ILE A 171 49.00 -35.06 39.60
C ILE A 171 49.13 -36.40 38.89
#